data_AF-X1CJX7-F1
#
_entry.id   AF-X1CJX7-F1
#
_cell.length_a   1.000
_cell.length_b   1.000
_cell.length_c   1.000
_cell.angle_alpha   90.00
_cell.angle_beta   90.00
_cell.angle_gamma   90.00
#
_symmetry.space_group_name_H-M   'P 1'
#
loop_
_entity.id
_entity.type
_entity.pdbx_description
1 polymer ?
#
loop_
_entity_poly.entity_id
_entity_poly.type
_entity_poly.pdbx_seq_one_letter_code
_entity_poly.pdbx_strand_id
1 'polypeptide(L)'
;YTSRESFEKVKDWYKEINQLIDEKNIPIVIVGNKVDLTEQRVISKAEGEGLAKSLSETGISYIETSALSGENVIEAFELIAYHYIIKTKKKEKDIIREDLVEAILSTLKELVILELTFISENMSWDPGFQTILNLENLGEYSKLKDSNKEKLYPYKNGLILSSFAYEDFTLSNSDGVFCIFDARDKEHIDPKWKDVLINIIGKVRRKRAVIIGVRVSDDKNWSQLMEEFSIDKDLEKKVVSVLFLKIGSDYREKTYEHLKLMLDLIVTTRKLK
;
A
#
# COMPACT_ATOMS: atom_id res chain seq x y z
N TYR A 1 -12.13 -38.30 -6.28
CA TYR A 1 -13.59 -38.37 -6.03
C TYR A 1 -14.12 -39.82 -6.05
N THR A 2 -13.86 -40.61 -7.09
CA THR A 2 -14.26 -42.03 -7.15
C THR A 2 -13.15 -43.04 -6.80
N SER A 3 -11.91 -42.58 -6.60
CA SER A 3 -10.78 -43.42 -6.19
C SER A 3 -10.08 -42.86 -4.95
N ARG A 4 -10.10 -43.64 -3.85
CA ARG A 4 -9.41 -43.29 -2.59
C ARG A 4 -7.89 -43.21 -2.79
N GLU A 5 -7.33 -44.11 -3.58
CA GLU A 5 -5.90 -44.15 -3.88
C GLU A 5 -5.44 -42.84 -4.56
N SER A 6 -6.20 -42.35 -5.55
CA SER A 6 -5.89 -41.07 -6.22
C SER A 6 -5.92 -39.88 -5.26
N PHE A 7 -6.77 -39.92 -4.24
CA PHE A 7 -6.90 -38.86 -3.25
C PHE A 7 -5.73 -38.83 -2.28
N GLU A 8 -5.28 -39.99 -1.79
CA GLU A 8 -4.13 -40.03 -0.87
C GLU A 8 -2.83 -39.57 -1.55
N LYS A 9 -2.67 -39.82 -2.86
CA LYS A 9 -1.50 -39.37 -3.65
C LYS A 9 -1.36 -37.85 -3.76
N VAL A 10 -2.43 -37.08 -3.54
CA VAL A 10 -2.39 -35.61 -3.61
C VAL A 10 -1.36 -35.03 -2.63
N LYS A 11 -1.17 -35.66 -1.46
CA LYS A 11 -0.17 -35.25 -0.47
C LYS A 11 1.25 -35.38 -1.02
N ASP A 12 1.51 -36.44 -1.79
CA ASP A 12 2.82 -36.72 -2.36
C ASP A 12 3.09 -35.78 -3.54
N TRP A 13 2.11 -35.56 -4.42
CA TRP A 13 2.21 -34.55 -5.48
C TRP A 13 2.47 -33.14 -4.93
N TYR A 14 1.80 -32.78 -3.82
CA TYR A 14 2.06 -31.49 -3.16
C TYR A 14 3.50 -31.40 -2.65
N LYS A 15 4.06 -32.47 -2.08
CA LYS A 15 5.47 -32.49 -1.65
C LYS A 15 6.43 -32.39 -2.82
N GLU A 16 6.18 -33.13 -3.90
CA GLU A 16 6.99 -33.10 -5.12
C GLU A 16 7.04 -31.69 -5.72
N ILE A 17 5.87 -31.04 -5.85
CA ILE A 17 5.74 -29.66 -6.31
C ILE A 17 6.61 -28.72 -5.47
N ASN A 18 6.53 -28.81 -4.14
CA ASN A 18 7.32 -27.97 -3.23
C ASN A 18 8.83 -28.27 -3.22
N GLN A 19 9.25 -29.46 -3.67
CA GLN A 19 10.66 -29.83 -3.77
C GLN A 19 11.28 -29.41 -5.11
N LEU A 20 10.48 -29.41 -6.18
CA LEU A 20 10.95 -29.14 -7.54
C LEU A 20 10.88 -27.66 -7.93
N ILE A 21 10.04 -26.87 -7.27
CA ILE A 21 9.80 -25.48 -7.60
C ILE A 21 10.39 -24.58 -6.51
N ASP A 22 11.36 -23.75 -6.90
CA ASP A 22 12.02 -22.78 -6.00
C ASP A 22 11.04 -21.70 -5.49
N GLU A 23 10.01 -21.40 -6.28
CA GLU A 23 8.99 -20.44 -5.90
C GLU A 23 8.10 -21.00 -4.79
N LYS A 24 8.22 -20.43 -3.58
CA LYS A 24 7.35 -20.78 -2.47
C LYS A 24 5.91 -20.29 -2.71
N ASN A 25 4.95 -21.04 -2.16
CA ASN A 25 3.53 -20.70 -2.15
C ASN A 25 2.93 -20.49 -3.54
N ILE A 26 3.24 -21.35 -4.52
CA ILE A 26 2.55 -21.29 -5.81
C ILE A 26 1.03 -21.46 -5.61
N PRO A 27 0.18 -20.76 -6.39
CA PRO A 27 -1.25 -21.00 -6.38
C PRO A 27 -1.56 -22.47 -6.69
N ILE A 28 -2.38 -23.13 -5.87
CA ILE A 28 -2.80 -24.52 -6.09
C ILE A 28 -4.31 -24.64 -5.85
N VAL A 29 -4.98 -25.35 -6.74
CA VAL A 29 -6.38 -25.77 -6.59
C VAL A 29 -6.45 -27.29 -6.71
N ILE A 30 -6.99 -27.94 -5.69
CA ILE A 30 -7.25 -29.38 -5.70
C ILE A 30 -8.62 -29.61 -6.34
N VAL A 31 -8.65 -30.44 -7.39
CA VAL A 31 -9.86 -30.68 -8.17
C VAL A 31 -10.39 -32.10 -7.92
N GLY A 32 -11.54 -32.20 -7.27
CA GLY A 32 -12.32 -33.41 -7.11
C GLY A 32 -13.14 -33.71 -8.36
N ASN A 33 -12.51 -34.25 -9.41
CA ASN A 33 -13.19 -34.51 -10.69
C ASN A 33 -14.11 -35.76 -10.66
N LYS A 34 -15.06 -35.85 -11.60
CA LYS A 34 -16.07 -36.91 -11.80
C LYS A 34 -17.23 -36.88 -10.82
N VAL A 35 -17.72 -35.68 -10.48
CA VAL A 35 -18.87 -35.55 -9.56
C VAL A 35 -20.17 -36.16 -10.07
N ASP A 36 -20.28 -36.31 -11.39
CA ASP A 36 -21.38 -36.98 -12.09
C ASP A 36 -21.58 -38.44 -11.65
N LEU A 37 -20.52 -39.10 -11.16
CA LEU A 37 -20.58 -40.48 -10.64
C LEU A 37 -20.94 -40.51 -9.15
N THR A 38 -22.10 -39.97 -8.79
CA THR A 38 -22.55 -39.81 -7.39
C THR A 38 -22.59 -41.12 -6.60
N GLU A 39 -23.07 -42.21 -7.21
CA GLU A 39 -23.14 -43.54 -6.59
C GLU A 39 -21.76 -44.17 -6.32
N GLN A 40 -20.72 -43.69 -7.00
CA GLN A 40 -19.34 -44.17 -6.84
C GLN A 40 -18.49 -43.21 -5.99
N ARG A 41 -19.11 -42.24 -5.31
CA ARG A 41 -18.42 -41.30 -4.44
C ARG A 41 -17.80 -42.04 -3.26
N VAL A 42 -16.47 -41.94 -3.12
CA VAL A 42 -15.73 -42.52 -1.98
C VAL A 42 -14.99 -41.48 -1.15
N ILE A 43 -15.02 -40.21 -1.57
CA ILE A 43 -14.44 -39.07 -0.87
C ILE A 43 -15.54 -38.03 -0.70
N SER A 44 -15.74 -37.55 0.53
CA SER A 44 -16.71 -36.48 0.78
C SER A 44 -16.11 -35.11 0.46
N LYS A 45 -16.96 -34.13 0.15
CA LYS A 45 -16.52 -32.75 -0.05
C LYS A 45 -15.77 -32.20 1.16
N ALA A 46 -16.27 -32.47 2.37
CA ALA A 46 -15.62 -32.06 3.63
C ALA A 46 -14.21 -32.68 3.80
N GLU A 47 -14.02 -33.91 3.33
CA GLU A 47 -12.71 -34.55 3.34
C GLU A 47 -11.74 -33.91 2.34
N GLY A 48 -12.21 -33.57 1.14
CA GLY A 48 -11.42 -32.83 0.15
C GLY A 48 -11.00 -31.44 0.63
N GLU A 49 -11.94 -30.71 1.23
CA GLU A 49 -11.67 -29.41 1.87
C GLU A 49 -10.72 -29.55 3.07
N GLY A 50 -10.88 -30.60 3.88
CA GLY A 50 -10.01 -30.92 4.99
C GLY A 50 -8.57 -31.18 4.55
N LEU A 51 -8.40 -31.93 3.45
CA LEU A 51 -7.08 -32.15 2.86
C LEU A 51 -6.46 -30.83 2.40
N ALA A 52 -7.18 -29.99 1.66
CA ALA A 52 -6.70 -28.69 1.21
C ALA A 52 -6.19 -27.82 2.38
N LYS A 53 -6.98 -27.74 3.46
CA LYS A 53 -6.61 -27.02 4.69
C LYS A 53 -5.40 -27.63 5.39
N SER A 54 -5.25 -28.95 5.37
CA SER A 54 -4.12 -29.64 6.01
C SER A 54 -2.79 -29.44 5.29
N LEU A 55 -2.82 -29.18 3.97
CA LEU A 55 -1.62 -28.99 3.15
C LEU A 55 -1.09 -27.55 3.24
N SER A 56 -1.98 -26.57 3.40
CA SER A 56 -1.61 -25.19 3.69
C SER A 56 -2.72 -24.45 4.44
N GLU A 57 -2.34 -23.69 5.46
CA GLU A 57 -3.26 -22.80 6.19
C GLU A 57 -3.78 -21.65 5.32
N THR A 58 -3.03 -21.28 4.27
CA THR A 58 -3.43 -20.27 3.29
C THR A 58 -3.07 -20.69 1.87
N GLY A 59 -4.00 -20.56 0.91
CA GLY A 59 -3.67 -20.62 -0.53
C GLY A 59 -3.89 -21.95 -1.26
N ILE A 60 -4.59 -22.94 -0.67
CA ILE A 60 -5.08 -24.10 -1.41
C ILE A 60 -6.60 -24.16 -1.30
N SER A 61 -7.27 -24.18 -2.45
CA SER A 61 -8.71 -24.39 -2.52
C SER A 61 -9.05 -25.79 -3.03
N TYR A 62 -10.20 -26.31 -2.62
CA TYR A 62 -10.78 -27.54 -3.16
C TYR A 62 -12.05 -27.21 -3.93
N ILE A 63 -12.21 -27.77 -5.12
CA ILE A 63 -13.41 -27.66 -5.94
C ILE A 63 -13.75 -29.01 -6.55
N GLU A 64 -15.04 -29.38 -6.56
CA GLU A 64 -15.49 -30.62 -7.19
C GLU A 64 -15.99 -30.31 -8.60
N THR A 65 -15.60 -31.10 -9.59
CA THR A 65 -15.89 -30.83 -11.01
C THR A 65 -16.38 -32.08 -11.74
N SER A 66 -17.07 -31.89 -12.85
CA SER A 66 -17.31 -32.94 -13.82
C SER A 66 -16.88 -32.46 -15.20
N ALA A 67 -15.79 -33.04 -15.70
CA ALA A 67 -15.38 -32.83 -17.08
C ALA A 67 -16.43 -33.36 -18.10
N LEU A 68 -17.33 -34.26 -17.69
CA LEU A 68 -18.38 -34.82 -18.55
C LEU A 68 -19.57 -33.87 -18.69
N SER A 69 -20.10 -33.36 -17.57
CA SER A 69 -21.25 -32.43 -17.60
C SER A 69 -20.83 -30.97 -17.79
N GLY A 70 -19.55 -30.65 -17.61
CA GLY A 70 -19.02 -29.28 -17.59
C GLY A 70 -19.13 -28.60 -16.24
N GLU A 71 -19.68 -29.28 -15.22
CA GLU A 71 -19.89 -28.71 -13.89
C GLU A 71 -18.58 -28.26 -13.25
N ASN A 72 -18.54 -26.99 -12.81
CA ASN A 72 -17.44 -26.32 -12.10
C ASN A 72 -16.09 -26.30 -12.83
N VAL A 73 -16.05 -26.66 -14.13
CA VAL A 73 -14.79 -26.70 -14.89
C VAL A 73 -14.24 -25.28 -15.09
N ILE A 74 -15.09 -24.33 -15.49
CA ILE A 74 -14.70 -22.93 -15.70
C ILE A 74 -14.30 -22.31 -14.36
N GLU A 75 -15.09 -22.54 -13.32
CA GLU A 75 -14.89 -22.06 -11.97
C GLU A 75 -13.56 -22.54 -11.38
N ALA A 76 -13.13 -23.77 -11.69
CA ALA A 76 -11.83 -24.27 -11.27
C ALA A 76 -10.66 -23.49 -11.90
N PHE A 77 -10.78 -23.11 -13.18
CA PHE A 77 -9.79 -22.28 -13.87
C PHE A 77 -9.82 -20.81 -13.39
N GLU A 78 -11.00 -20.26 -13.15
CA GLU A 78 -11.15 -18.91 -12.59
C GLU A 78 -10.55 -18.82 -11.18
N LEU A 79 -10.73 -19.87 -10.37
CA LEU A 79 -10.21 -19.93 -9.00
C LEU A 79 -8.68 -19.90 -8.97
N ILE A 80 -8.00 -20.67 -9.83
CA ILE A 80 -6.54 -20.63 -9.89
C ILE A 80 -6.03 -19.27 -10.42
N ALA A 81 -6.71 -18.68 -11.41
CA ALA A 81 -6.38 -17.35 -11.92
C ALA A 81 -6.52 -16.27 -10.82
N TYR A 82 -7.59 -16.35 -10.02
CA TYR A 82 -7.83 -15.47 -8.89
C TYR A 82 -6.70 -15.56 -7.83
N HIS A 83 -6.31 -16.78 -7.44
CA HIS A 83 -5.19 -16.99 -6.52
C HIS A 83 -3.87 -16.43 -7.07
N TYR A 84 -3.61 -16.60 -8.37
CA TYR A 84 -2.44 -16.03 -9.03
C TYR A 84 -2.44 -14.49 -9.01
N ILE A 85 -3.57 -13.86 -9.32
CA ILE A 85 -3.70 -12.40 -9.31
C ILE A 85 -3.47 -11.85 -7.89
N ILE A 86 -4.06 -12.46 -6.86
CA ILE A 86 -3.86 -12.02 -5.48
C ILE A 86 -2.41 -12.14 -5.06
N LYS A 87 -1.78 -13.29 -5.35
CA LYS A 87 -0.37 -13.52 -5.03
C LYS A 87 0.52 -12.46 -5.71
N THR A 88 0.27 -12.19 -6.98
CA THR A 88 1.03 -11.21 -7.76
C THR A 88 0.87 -9.80 -7.18
N LYS A 89 -0.35 -9.36 -6.90
CA LYS A 89 -0.61 -8.06 -6.27
C LYS A 89 0.04 -7.92 -4.89
N LYS A 90 0.04 -9.00 -4.10
CA LYS A 90 0.74 -9.01 -2.80
C LYS A 90 2.24 -8.82 -2.99
N LYS A 91 2.84 -9.56 -3.93
CA LYS A 91 4.27 -9.46 -4.24
C LYS A 91 4.66 -8.07 -4.75
N GLU A 92 3.88 -7.49 -5.65
CA GLU A 92 4.08 -6.11 -6.13
C GLU A 92 4.06 -5.10 -4.97
N LYS A 93 3.10 -5.26 -4.05
CA LYS A 93 3.00 -4.40 -2.87
C LYS A 93 4.19 -4.55 -1.92
N ASP A 94 4.67 -5.77 -1.73
CA ASP A 94 5.83 -6.04 -0.89
C ASP A 94 7.11 -5.43 -1.50
N ILE A 95 7.28 -5.51 -2.84
CA ILE A 95 8.38 -4.84 -3.56
C ILE A 95 8.33 -3.32 -3.35
N ILE A 96 7.16 -2.70 -3.54
CA ILE A 96 6.98 -1.24 -3.38
C ILE A 96 7.29 -0.80 -1.93
N ARG A 97 6.94 -1.63 -0.94
CA ARG A 97 7.24 -1.37 0.47
C ARG A 97 8.74 -1.44 0.76
N GLU A 98 9.39 -2.51 0.31
CA GLU A 98 10.83 -2.71 0.48
C GLU A 98 11.63 -1.56 -0.16
N ASP A 99 11.23 -1.16 -1.37
CA ASP A 99 11.82 -0.05 -2.10
C ASP A 99 11.70 1.29 -1.36
N LEU A 100 10.56 1.56 -0.70
CA LEU A 100 10.41 2.74 0.16
C LEU A 100 11.32 2.67 1.40
N VAL A 101 11.43 1.51 2.04
CA VAL A 101 12.33 1.31 3.19
C VAL A 101 13.77 1.58 2.78
N GLU A 102 14.22 1.01 1.65
CA GLU A 102 15.56 1.24 1.12
C GLU A 102 15.81 2.71 0.81
N ALA A 103 14.86 3.40 0.18
CA ALA A 103 14.96 4.83 -0.10
C ALA A 103 15.12 5.68 1.18
N ILE A 104 14.34 5.40 2.23
CA ILE A 104 14.45 6.09 3.52
C ILE A 104 15.84 5.84 4.15
N LEU A 105 16.26 4.58 4.20
CA LEU A 105 17.55 4.20 4.80
C LEU A 105 18.74 4.75 4.01
N SER A 106 18.65 4.80 2.68
CA SER A 106 19.68 5.43 1.84
C SER A 106 19.78 6.92 2.11
N THR A 107 18.63 7.61 2.15
CA THR A 107 18.57 9.05 2.44
C THR A 107 19.16 9.37 3.83
N LEU A 108 18.88 8.53 4.83
CA LEU A 108 19.44 8.67 6.18
C LEU A 108 20.97 8.53 6.23
N LYS A 109 21.55 7.65 5.41
CA LYS A 109 23.02 7.49 5.33
C LYS A 109 23.69 8.79 4.89
N GLU A 110 23.02 9.60 4.07
CA GLU A 110 23.55 10.86 3.54
C GLU A 110 23.25 12.06 4.44
N LEU A 111 22.04 12.13 5.02
CA LEU A 111 21.58 13.29 5.80
C LEU A 111 21.84 13.20 7.31
N VAL A 112 22.10 12.01 7.85
CA VAL A 112 22.19 11.71 9.30
C VAL A 112 20.87 11.89 10.05
N ILE A 113 20.13 12.96 9.78
CA ILE A 113 18.78 13.22 10.28
C ILE A 113 17.87 13.49 9.09
N LEU A 114 16.74 12.78 9.03
CA LEU A 114 15.69 12.98 8.03
C LEU A 114 14.38 13.27 8.75
N GLU A 115 13.86 14.48 8.59
CA GLU A 115 12.59 14.89 9.20
C GLU A 115 11.49 14.95 8.15
N LEU A 116 10.49 14.07 8.27
CA LEU A 116 9.33 14.04 7.40
C LEU A 116 8.12 14.56 8.18
N THR A 117 7.39 15.51 7.59
CA THR A 117 6.23 16.12 8.21
C THR A 117 4.95 15.84 7.43
N PHE A 118 3.94 15.37 8.13
CA PHE A 118 2.63 15.03 7.60
C PHE A 118 1.58 16.01 8.08
N ILE A 119 0.73 16.49 7.19
CA ILE A 119 -0.31 17.46 7.52
C ILE A 119 -1.65 16.96 6.98
N SER A 120 -2.61 16.76 7.87
CA SER A 120 -3.94 16.27 7.50
C SER A 120 -5.03 16.84 8.40
N GLU A 121 -6.26 16.83 7.90
CA GLU A 121 -7.44 17.24 8.68
C GLU A 121 -7.69 16.30 9.86
N ASN A 122 -7.44 15.02 9.64
CA ASN A 122 -7.64 13.97 10.63
C ASN A 122 -6.37 13.13 10.81
N MET A 123 -5.63 13.42 11.86
CA MET A 123 -4.37 12.76 12.20
C MET A 123 -4.51 11.28 12.60
N SER A 124 -5.74 10.80 12.88
CA SER A 124 -6.00 9.38 13.09
C SER A 124 -6.03 8.60 11.78
N TRP A 125 -6.26 9.29 10.66
CA TRP A 125 -6.39 8.70 9.34
C TRP A 125 -5.27 9.09 8.36
N ASP A 126 -4.30 9.91 8.76
CA ASP A 126 -3.20 10.36 7.88
C ASP A 126 -2.49 9.17 7.19
N PRO A 127 -2.74 8.93 5.89
CA PRO A 127 -2.26 7.72 5.26
C PRO A 127 -0.76 7.80 4.97
N GLY A 128 -0.17 8.99 4.81
CA GLY A 128 1.27 9.13 4.64
C GLY A 128 2.01 8.74 5.93
N PHE A 129 1.59 9.31 7.05
CA PHE A 129 2.18 9.01 8.36
C PHE A 129 1.99 7.54 8.73
N GLN A 130 0.77 7.01 8.57
CA GLN A 130 0.48 5.60 8.85
C GLN A 130 1.24 4.66 7.92
N THR A 131 1.48 5.05 6.67
CA THR A 131 2.25 4.23 5.72
C THR A 131 3.66 4.00 6.25
N ILE A 132 4.35 5.05 6.70
CA ILE A 132 5.71 4.90 7.24
C ILE A 132 5.71 4.15 8.57
N LEU A 133 4.75 4.42 9.47
CA LEU A 133 4.68 3.71 10.76
C LEU A 133 4.46 2.19 10.61
N ASN A 134 3.77 1.77 9.55
CA ASN A 134 3.49 0.36 9.28
C ASN A 134 4.57 -0.31 8.43
N LEU A 135 5.66 0.39 8.08
CA LEU A 135 6.80 -0.23 7.44
C LEU A 135 7.59 -1.05 8.46
N GLU A 136 7.80 -2.32 8.13
CA GLU A 136 8.71 -3.18 8.87
C GLU A 136 10.16 -2.77 8.57
N ASN A 137 11.10 -3.13 9.45
CA ASN A 137 12.55 -2.94 9.26
C ASN A 137 13.07 -1.49 9.17
N LEU A 138 12.26 -0.48 9.51
CA LEU A 138 12.75 0.91 9.66
C LEU A 138 13.47 1.18 10.99
N GLY A 139 13.37 0.27 11.95
CA GLY A 139 13.94 0.41 13.29
C GLY A 139 12.93 0.90 14.34
N GLU A 140 13.41 1.01 15.57
CA GLU A 140 12.57 1.39 16.71
C GLU A 140 12.40 2.90 16.82
N TYR A 141 11.19 3.32 17.16
CA TYR A 141 10.85 4.72 17.44
C TYR A 141 10.29 4.87 18.85
N SER A 142 10.33 6.10 19.35
CA SER A 142 9.65 6.50 20.59
C SER A 142 8.56 7.52 20.28
N LYS A 143 7.57 7.64 21.16
CA LYS A 143 6.49 8.62 21.03
C LYS A 143 6.75 9.80 21.95
N LEU A 144 7.43 10.84 21.46
CA LEU A 144 7.70 12.03 22.27
C LEU A 144 6.45 12.88 22.46
N LYS A 145 5.61 12.97 21.41
CA LYS A 145 4.29 13.59 21.46
C LYS A 145 3.30 12.69 20.74
N ASP A 146 2.13 12.47 21.34
CA ASP A 146 1.04 11.70 20.74
C ASP A 146 -0.30 12.30 21.17
N SER A 147 -0.78 13.27 20.40
CA SER A 147 -2.06 13.94 20.64
C SER A 147 -2.85 14.09 19.35
N ASN A 148 -4.10 14.57 19.46
CA ASN A 148 -4.95 14.86 18.31
C ASN A 148 -4.53 16.14 17.54
N LYS A 149 -3.48 16.84 18.00
CA LYS A 149 -2.97 18.08 17.37
C LYS A 149 -1.57 17.92 16.80
N GLU A 150 -0.74 17.13 17.48
CA GLU A 150 0.66 16.91 17.14
C GLU A 150 1.09 15.49 17.54
N LYS A 151 1.79 14.83 16.63
CA LYS A 151 2.52 13.57 16.84
C LYS A 151 3.98 13.80 16.45
N LEU A 152 4.91 13.37 17.30
CA LEU A 152 6.35 13.48 17.06
C LEU A 152 7.04 12.17 17.46
N TYR A 153 7.41 11.38 16.46
CA TYR A 153 7.88 10.02 16.60
C TYR A 153 9.30 9.90 16.03
N PRO A 154 10.35 10.16 16.85
CA PRO A 154 11.73 9.95 16.44
C PRO A 154 12.13 8.47 16.50
N TYR A 155 12.81 8.03 15.44
CA TYR A 155 13.43 6.73 15.31
C TYR A 155 14.90 6.79 15.76
N LYS A 156 15.41 5.67 16.27
CA LYS A 156 16.80 5.55 16.74
C LYS A 156 17.84 5.76 15.62
N ASN A 157 17.45 5.60 14.35
CA ASN A 157 18.32 5.72 13.19
C ASN A 157 18.39 7.14 12.59
N GLY A 158 17.76 8.14 13.23
CA GLY A 158 17.78 9.54 12.77
C GLY A 158 16.57 9.96 11.94
N LEU A 159 15.63 9.05 11.63
CA LEU A 159 14.34 9.43 11.05
C LEU A 159 13.46 10.10 12.11
N ILE A 160 12.85 11.22 11.78
CA ILE A 160 11.90 11.92 12.64
C ILE A 160 10.60 12.07 11.86
N LEU A 161 9.52 11.46 12.36
CA LEU A 161 8.19 11.64 11.80
C LEU A 161 7.40 12.60 12.65
N SER A 162 6.89 13.66 12.03
CA SER A 162 5.96 14.59 12.66
C SER A 162 4.64 14.59 11.92
N SER A 163 3.52 14.61 12.63
CA SER A 163 2.20 14.80 12.03
C SER A 163 1.47 15.91 12.77
N PHE A 164 0.80 16.78 12.03
CA PHE A 164 0.09 17.95 12.54
C PHE A 164 -1.30 18.08 11.92
N ALA A 165 -2.21 18.70 12.66
CA ALA A 165 -3.47 19.19 12.13
C ALA A 165 -3.26 20.49 11.32
N TYR A 166 -4.26 20.90 10.54
CA TYR A 166 -4.19 22.09 9.68
C TYR A 166 -3.97 23.41 10.43
N GLU A 167 -4.44 23.49 11.67
CA GLU A 167 -4.49 24.73 12.43
C GLU A 167 -3.13 25.12 13.02
N ASP A 168 -2.30 24.14 13.38
CA ASP A 168 -1.03 24.39 14.06
C ASP A 168 0.04 23.37 13.67
N PHE A 169 1.03 23.83 12.93
CA PHE A 169 2.17 23.04 12.47
C PHE A 169 3.46 23.85 12.41
N THR A 170 4.58 23.15 12.62
CA THR A 170 5.93 23.71 12.51
C THR A 170 6.74 22.94 11.46
N LEU A 171 7.44 23.65 10.56
CA LEU A 171 8.13 23.07 9.39
C LEU A 171 9.60 23.51 9.31
N SER A 172 10.14 24.03 10.41
CA SER A 172 11.48 24.63 10.45
C SER A 172 12.58 23.66 10.03
N ASN A 173 12.45 22.40 10.43
CA ASN A 173 13.48 21.38 10.24
C ASN A 173 13.11 20.35 9.17
N SER A 174 11.80 20.17 8.93
CA SER A 174 11.24 19.31 7.88
C SER A 174 12.03 19.33 6.57
N ASP A 175 12.45 18.14 6.14
CA ASP A 175 13.09 17.88 4.85
C ASP A 175 12.05 17.66 3.75
N GLY A 176 10.95 16.97 4.08
CA GLY A 176 9.81 16.75 3.20
C GLY A 176 8.49 16.95 3.92
N VAL A 177 7.57 17.64 3.26
CA VAL A 177 6.21 17.87 3.76
C VAL A 177 5.22 17.14 2.88
N PHE A 178 4.38 16.30 3.47
CA PHE A 178 3.30 15.59 2.81
C PHE A 178 1.96 16.05 3.39
N CYS A 179 1.17 16.78 2.61
CA CYS A 179 -0.15 17.23 3.02
C CYS A 179 -1.23 16.53 2.21
N ILE A 180 -2.33 16.13 2.83
CA ILE A 180 -3.46 15.52 2.13
C ILE A 180 -4.74 16.28 2.39
N PHE A 181 -5.43 16.62 1.32
CA PHE A 181 -6.80 17.12 1.33
C PHE A 181 -7.80 16.03 0.91
N ASP A 182 -8.91 15.88 1.62
CA ASP A 182 -9.96 14.90 1.29
C ASP A 182 -11.19 15.58 0.67
N ALA A 183 -11.33 15.44 -0.64
CA ALA A 183 -12.37 16.03 -1.48
C ALA A 183 -13.37 14.99 -2.02
N ARG A 184 -13.40 13.76 -1.49
CA ARG A 184 -14.33 12.70 -1.97
C ARG A 184 -15.78 13.13 -2.00
N ASP A 185 -16.19 13.87 -0.98
CA ASP A 185 -17.57 14.32 -0.78
C ASP A 185 -17.74 15.82 -1.08
N LYS A 186 -16.79 16.44 -1.79
CA LYS A 186 -16.81 17.87 -2.12
C LYS A 186 -17.02 18.10 -3.62
N GLU A 187 -17.72 19.17 -3.98
CA GLU A 187 -17.83 19.66 -5.37
C GLU A 187 -16.82 20.77 -5.67
N HIS A 188 -16.41 21.50 -4.65
CA HIS A 188 -15.43 22.58 -4.69
C HIS A 188 -14.38 22.37 -3.59
N ILE A 189 -13.22 22.99 -3.77
CA ILE A 189 -12.16 23.03 -2.77
C ILE A 189 -12.60 23.82 -1.55
N ASP A 190 -12.24 23.31 -0.38
CA ASP A 190 -12.40 24.07 0.86
C ASP A 190 -11.48 25.28 0.86
N PRO A 191 -11.99 26.51 1.03
CA PRO A 191 -11.14 27.71 1.08
C PRO A 191 -10.02 27.60 2.12
N LYS A 192 -10.26 26.88 3.24
CA LYS A 192 -9.24 26.66 4.27
C LYS A 192 -8.01 25.91 3.74
N TRP A 193 -8.16 25.04 2.75
CA TRP A 193 -7.04 24.28 2.20
C TRP A 193 -6.04 25.18 1.47
N LYS A 194 -6.54 26.26 0.85
CA LYS A 194 -5.68 27.29 0.25
C LYS A 194 -4.87 28.01 1.32
N ASP A 195 -5.51 28.36 2.44
CA ASP A 195 -4.82 28.99 3.58
C ASP A 195 -3.75 28.05 4.18
N VAL A 196 -4.07 26.77 4.34
CA VAL A 196 -3.13 25.74 4.79
C VAL A 196 -1.94 25.66 3.83
N LEU A 197 -2.19 25.60 2.52
CA LEU A 197 -1.15 25.52 1.51
C LEU A 197 -0.24 26.75 1.49
N ILE A 198 -0.81 27.96 1.57
CA ILE A 198 -0.05 29.21 1.70
C ILE A 198 0.79 29.20 2.99
N ASN A 199 0.23 28.72 4.10
CA ASN A 199 0.94 28.62 5.38
C ASN A 199 2.08 27.59 5.33
N ILE A 200 1.88 26.44 4.68
CA ILE A 200 2.95 25.46 4.41
C ILE A 200 4.07 26.13 3.62
N ILE A 201 3.75 26.71 2.47
CA ILE A 201 4.76 27.33 1.59
C ILE A 201 5.47 28.50 2.28
N GLY A 202 4.77 29.26 3.11
CA GLY A 202 5.34 30.36 3.89
C GLY A 202 6.32 29.92 4.98
N LYS A 203 6.06 28.77 5.62
CA LYS A 203 6.88 28.22 6.73
C LYS A 203 8.00 27.29 6.28
N VAL A 204 7.85 26.65 5.12
CA VAL A 204 8.86 25.75 4.57
C VAL A 204 10.11 26.51 4.17
N ARG A 205 11.28 26.02 4.59
CA ARG A 205 12.57 26.60 4.19
C ARG A 205 12.78 26.42 2.68
N ARG A 206 13.61 27.30 2.07
CA ARG A 206 14.01 27.13 0.67
C ARG A 206 14.61 25.76 0.45
N LYS A 207 14.40 25.22 -0.75
CA LYS A 207 14.99 23.92 -1.15
C LYS A 207 14.47 22.75 -0.31
N ARG A 208 13.15 22.64 -0.19
CA ARG A 208 12.43 21.52 0.45
C ARG A 208 11.38 20.95 -0.50
N ALA A 209 11.08 19.66 -0.34
CA ALA A 209 10.05 18.97 -1.10
C ALA A 209 8.70 19.11 -0.41
N VAL A 210 7.66 19.50 -1.15
CA VAL A 210 6.29 19.56 -0.65
C VAL A 210 5.39 18.76 -1.59
N ILE A 211 4.69 17.76 -1.06
CA ILE A 211 3.71 16.97 -1.81
C ILE A 211 2.33 17.26 -1.26
N ILE A 212 1.40 17.54 -2.17
CA ILE A 212 -0.01 17.80 -1.86
C ILE A 212 -0.85 16.67 -2.48
N GLY A 213 -1.25 15.71 -1.67
CA GLY A 213 -2.25 14.72 -2.06
C GLY A 213 -3.65 15.33 -2.04
N VAL A 214 -4.44 15.10 -3.08
CA VAL A 214 -5.87 15.46 -3.08
C VAL A 214 -6.66 14.19 -3.38
N ARG A 215 -7.37 13.71 -2.37
CA ARG A 215 -8.23 12.54 -2.48
C ARG A 215 -9.56 12.93 -3.08
N VAL A 216 -9.94 12.27 -4.16
CA VAL A 216 -11.16 12.57 -4.90
C VAL A 216 -11.84 11.26 -5.29
N SER A 217 -13.16 11.32 -5.47
CA SER A 217 -13.92 10.21 -6.02
C SER A 217 -13.67 10.08 -7.53
N ASP A 218 -13.86 8.87 -8.09
CA ASP A 218 -13.48 8.57 -9.48
C ASP A 218 -14.26 9.40 -10.51
N ASP A 219 -15.49 9.79 -10.16
CA ASP A 219 -16.45 10.58 -10.94
C ASP A 219 -16.20 12.09 -10.95
N LYS A 220 -15.24 12.59 -10.16
CA LYS A 220 -15.00 14.04 -10.00
C LYS A 220 -14.05 14.61 -11.06
N ASN A 221 -14.33 15.85 -11.48
CA ASN A 221 -13.52 16.60 -12.44
C ASN A 221 -12.23 17.15 -11.78
N TRP A 222 -11.14 16.39 -11.93
CA TRP A 222 -9.82 16.75 -11.41
C TRP A 222 -9.32 18.11 -11.90
N SER A 223 -9.51 18.42 -13.18
CA SER A 223 -9.01 19.66 -13.79
C SER A 223 -9.62 20.89 -13.15
N GLN A 224 -10.93 20.87 -12.90
CA GLN A 224 -11.64 21.97 -12.23
C GLN A 224 -11.14 22.20 -10.80
N LEU A 225 -10.96 21.12 -10.02
CA LEU A 225 -10.41 21.23 -8.67
C LEU A 225 -8.98 21.81 -8.71
N MET A 226 -8.16 21.40 -9.67
CA MET A 226 -6.79 21.92 -9.77
C MET A 226 -6.72 23.41 -10.11
N GLU A 227 -7.66 23.95 -10.89
CA GLU A 227 -7.74 25.39 -11.15
C GLU A 227 -8.02 26.18 -9.86
N GLU A 228 -8.87 25.65 -8.99
CA GLU A 228 -9.21 26.26 -7.70
C GLU A 228 -8.00 26.30 -6.72
N PHE A 229 -7.05 25.35 -6.85
CA PHE A 229 -5.79 25.33 -6.08
C PHE A 229 -4.74 26.33 -6.56
N SER A 230 -4.99 27.12 -7.61
CA SER A 230 -4.00 28.06 -8.17
C SER A 230 -3.34 28.93 -7.09
N ILE A 231 -2.01 28.81 -6.99
CA ILE A 231 -1.15 29.51 -6.04
C ILE A 231 -0.40 30.64 -6.76
N ASP A 232 -0.01 31.67 -6.02
CA ASP A 232 0.85 32.74 -6.54
C ASP A 232 2.21 32.20 -7.03
N LYS A 233 2.64 32.63 -8.22
CA LYS A 233 3.93 32.29 -8.83
C LYS A 233 5.14 32.66 -7.96
N ASP A 234 5.02 33.65 -7.08
CA ASP A 234 6.11 34.04 -6.18
C ASP A 234 6.23 33.11 -4.96
N LEU A 235 5.14 32.44 -4.56
CA LEU A 235 5.15 31.39 -3.54
C LEU A 235 5.79 30.11 -4.09
N GLU A 236 5.53 29.77 -5.37
CA GLU A 236 6.17 28.64 -6.05
C GLU A 236 7.70 28.74 -6.06
N LYS A 237 8.27 29.95 -6.21
CA LYS A 237 9.73 30.18 -6.22
C LYS A 237 10.44 29.80 -4.92
N LYS A 238 9.74 29.65 -3.79
CA LYS A 238 10.33 29.25 -2.49
C LYS A 238 10.47 27.73 -2.35
N VAL A 239 9.63 26.97 -3.04
CA VAL A 239 9.53 25.51 -2.95
C VAL A 239 10.22 24.89 -4.16
N VAL A 240 10.76 23.68 -4.02
CA VAL A 240 11.40 23.01 -5.17
C VAL A 240 10.38 22.34 -6.07
N SER A 241 9.32 21.83 -5.49
CA SER A 241 8.26 21.11 -6.17
C SER A 241 7.02 21.09 -5.31
N VAL A 242 5.86 21.42 -5.88
CA VAL A 242 4.53 21.11 -5.33
C VAL A 242 3.91 20.11 -6.30
N LEU A 243 3.68 18.88 -5.83
CA LEU A 243 3.08 17.83 -6.66
C LEU A 243 1.66 17.56 -6.17
N PHE A 244 0.69 17.71 -7.08
CA PHE A 244 -0.71 17.39 -6.82
C PHE A 244 -1.04 15.99 -7.32
N LEU A 245 -1.58 15.16 -6.43
CA LEU A 245 -1.79 13.75 -6.73
C LEU A 245 -3.25 13.37 -6.52
N LYS A 246 -3.86 12.80 -7.58
CA LYS A 246 -5.22 12.24 -7.52
C LYS A 246 -5.17 10.94 -6.73
N ILE A 247 -5.77 10.96 -5.55
CA ILE A 247 -5.83 9.79 -4.68
C ILE A 247 -7.24 9.17 -4.82
N GLY A 248 -7.32 7.99 -5.46
CA GLY A 248 -8.57 7.25 -5.68
C GLY A 248 -8.82 6.15 -4.64
N SER A 249 -9.51 5.08 -5.04
CA SER A 249 -9.74 3.90 -4.20
C SER A 249 -8.44 3.11 -3.89
N ASP A 250 -7.41 3.29 -4.72
CA ASP A 250 -6.05 2.73 -4.65
C ASP A 250 -5.06 3.59 -3.83
N TYR A 251 -5.59 4.45 -2.95
CA TYR A 251 -4.78 5.44 -2.24
C TYR A 251 -3.61 4.87 -1.45
N ARG A 252 -3.77 3.66 -0.91
CA ARG A 252 -2.75 3.04 -0.05
C ARG A 252 -1.52 2.68 -0.86
N GLU A 253 -1.72 2.12 -2.05
CA GLU A 253 -0.64 1.76 -2.98
C GLU A 253 0.09 3.02 -3.47
N LYS A 254 -0.67 4.00 -3.96
CA LYS A 254 -0.11 5.28 -4.43
C LYS A 254 0.65 6.06 -3.37
N THR A 255 0.26 5.95 -2.10
CA THR A 255 0.95 6.65 -1.00
C THR A 255 2.42 6.22 -0.92
N TYR A 256 2.74 4.94 -1.12
CA TYR A 256 4.13 4.48 -1.12
C TYR A 256 4.95 5.15 -2.23
N GLU A 257 4.42 5.18 -3.44
CA GLU A 257 5.06 5.82 -4.60
C GLU A 257 5.27 7.32 -4.36
N HIS A 258 4.26 8.01 -3.84
CA HIS A 258 4.35 9.44 -3.56
C HIS A 258 5.38 9.75 -2.47
N LEU A 259 5.48 8.92 -1.43
CA LEU A 259 6.51 9.08 -0.40
C LEU A 259 7.90 8.83 -0.97
N LYS A 260 8.05 7.85 -1.86
CA LYS A 260 9.32 7.61 -2.56
C LYS A 260 9.72 8.83 -3.41
N LEU A 261 8.79 9.36 -4.21
CA LEU A 261 9.00 10.58 -4.98
C LEU A 261 9.42 11.76 -4.09
N MET A 262 8.84 11.89 -2.89
CA MET A 262 9.27 12.91 -1.93
C MET A 262 10.74 12.75 -1.53
N LEU A 263 11.18 11.53 -1.24
CA LEU A 263 12.57 11.23 -0.88
C LEU A 263 13.52 11.55 -2.05
N ASP A 264 13.17 11.14 -3.26
CA ASP A 264 13.97 11.43 -4.46
C ASP A 264 14.09 12.95 -4.69
N LEU A 265 13.01 13.70 -4.46
CA LEU A 265 13.03 15.16 -4.51
C LEU A 265 13.90 15.75 -3.40
N ILE A 266 13.89 15.22 -2.19
CA ILE A 266 14.76 15.65 -1.09
C ILE A 266 16.23 15.45 -1.46
N VAL A 267 16.59 14.26 -1.93
CA VAL A 267 17.96 13.89 -2.35
C VAL A 267 18.44 14.83 -3.47
N THR A 268 17.63 14.99 -4.51
CA THR A 268 17.92 15.87 -5.66
C THR A 268 18.11 17.31 -5.22
N THR A 269 17.21 17.80 -4.37
CA THR A 269 17.22 19.17 -3.87
C THR A 269 18.45 19.46 -3.01
N ARG A 270 18.88 18.47 -2.22
CA ARG A 270 20.07 18.53 -1.38
C ARG A 270 21.37 18.25 -2.14
N LYS A 271 21.30 17.88 -3.42
CA LYS A 271 22.43 17.48 -4.28
C LYS A 271 23.27 16.36 -3.68
N LEU A 272 22.62 15.42 -3.03
CA LEU A 272 23.30 14.23 -2.51
C LEU A 272 23.58 13.26 -3.68
N LYS A 273 24.60 12.40 -3.54
CA LYS A 273 25.15 11.56 -4.61
C LYS A 273 24.92 10.09 -4.35
#